data_AF-A0A7V8VKN7-F1
#
_entry.id   AF-A0A7V8VKN7-F1
#
_cell.length_a   1.000
_cell.length_b   1.000
_cell.length_c   1.000
_cell.angle_alpha   90.00
_cell.angle_beta   90.00
_cell.angle_gamma   90.00
#
_symmetry.space_group_name_H-M   'P 1'
#
loop_
_entity.id
_entity.type
_entity.pdbx_description
1 polymer ?
#
loop_
_entity_poly.entity_id
_entity_poly.type
_entity_poly.pdbx_seq_one_letter_code
_entity_poly.pdbx_strand_id
1 'polypeptide(L)'
;MLETNQNLPQLYRFCYLMTGDAMKAQEAFQATLREAALRSAQREPPKDRLWFFRDARSRCLVVGEEGLQPEAIKLEESDVSPHAPGQVAQLNPEQLAIWVSAAPEPQRSALAAYYLDEFTPHELLTLLDLSPSELAKALARGRRQFQAWLNATTPADVYEE
;
A
#
# COMPACT_ATOMS: atom_id res chain seq x y z
N MET A 1 -29.17 11.54 7.50
CA MET A 1 -28.62 10.17 7.52
C MET A 1 -27.39 10.15 6.63
N LEU A 2 -26.20 10.34 7.19
CA LEU A 2 -24.93 10.18 6.49
C LEU A 2 -24.42 8.77 6.82
N GLU A 3 -25.00 7.75 6.18
CA GLU A 3 -24.35 6.43 6.13
C GLU A 3 -23.27 6.48 5.05
N THR A 4 -22.27 7.34 5.25
CA THR A 4 -21.03 7.25 4.50
C THR A 4 -20.34 6.03 5.09
N ASN A 5 -20.30 4.92 4.33
CA ASN A 5 -19.68 3.66 4.71
C ASN A 5 -18.14 3.88 4.82
N GLN A 6 -17.73 4.62 5.86
CA GLN A 6 -16.35 4.95 6.17
C GLN A 6 -15.75 3.70 6.77
N ASN A 7 -15.01 2.96 5.95
CA ASN A 7 -14.25 1.82 6.44
C ASN A 7 -12.96 2.33 7.10
N LEU A 8 -13.10 2.98 8.27
CA LEU A 8 -11.98 3.53 9.05
C LEU A 8 -10.87 2.50 9.31
N PRO A 9 -11.17 1.22 9.61
CA PRO A 9 -10.15 0.18 9.70
C PRO A 9 -9.34 0.01 8.40
N GLN A 10 -9.99 0.07 7.23
CA GLN A 10 -9.29 -0.04 5.95
C GLN A 10 -8.48 1.21 5.62
N LEU A 11 -8.96 2.40 6.01
CA LEU A 11 -8.17 3.62 5.88
C LEU A 11 -6.88 3.54 6.70
N TYR A 12 -6.97 3.05 7.95
CA TYR A 12 -5.78 2.83 8.77
C TYR A 12 -4.84 1.77 8.17
N ARG A 13 -5.38 0.63 7.72
CA ARG A 13 -4.59 -0.42 7.06
C ARG A 13 -3.90 0.08 5.79
N PHE A 14 -4.58 0.91 5.01
CA PHE A 14 -3.98 1.57 3.85
C PHE A 14 -2.79 2.44 4.26
N CYS A 15 -2.95 3.31 5.27
CA CYS A 15 -1.84 4.10 5.81
C CYS A 15 -0.69 3.21 6.29
N TYR A 16 -1.00 2.11 6.97
CA TYR A 16 -0.01 1.17 7.49
C TYR A 16 0.77 0.45 6.39
N LEU A 17 0.11 0.01 5.31
CA LEU A 17 0.78 -0.56 4.14
C LEU A 17 1.67 0.48 3.44
N MET A 18 1.22 1.73 3.35
CA MET A 18 1.97 2.81 2.71
C MET A 18 3.23 3.22 3.48
N THR A 19 3.20 3.19 4.81
CA THR A 19 4.31 3.66 5.64
C THR A 19 5.18 2.54 6.18
N GLY A 20 4.66 1.33 6.34
CA GLY A 20 5.33 0.21 7.02
C GLY A 20 5.61 0.45 8.51
N ASP A 21 5.09 1.55 9.07
CA ASP A 21 5.34 2.01 10.42
C ASP A 21 4.01 2.48 11.05
N ALA A 22 3.69 1.93 12.21
CA ALA A 22 2.41 2.18 12.89
C ALA A 22 2.25 3.62 13.38
N MET A 23 3.34 4.27 13.82
CA MET A 23 3.30 5.66 14.27
C MET A 23 3.04 6.61 13.10
N LYS A 24 3.78 6.43 11.99
CA LYS A 24 3.58 7.18 10.75
C LYS A 24 2.18 6.95 10.16
N ALA A 25 1.71 5.71 10.20
CA ALA A 25 0.37 5.36 9.74
C ALA A 25 -0.72 6.06 10.55
N GLN A 26 -0.59 6.04 11.88
CA GLN A 26 -1.51 6.68 12.81
C GLN A 26 -1.55 8.20 12.59
N GLU A 27 -0.40 8.83 12.38
CA GLU A 27 -0.29 10.26 12.09
C GLU A 27 -1.05 10.62 10.80
N ALA A 28 -0.76 9.93 9.70
CA ALA A 28 -1.42 10.16 8.41
C ALA A 28 -2.95 9.92 8.49
N PHE A 29 -3.35 8.84 9.18
CA PHE A 29 -4.76 8.51 9.42
C PHE A 29 -5.48 9.61 10.21
N GLN A 30 -4.94 10.01 11.37
CA GLN A 30 -5.55 11.05 12.21
C GLN A 30 -5.58 12.41 11.52
N ALA A 31 -4.54 12.76 10.74
CA ALA A 31 -4.51 13.98 9.96
C ALA A 31 -5.61 13.99 8.87
N THR A 32 -5.86 12.85 8.23
CA THR A 32 -6.96 12.69 7.25
C THR A 32 -8.33 12.90 7.91
N LEU A 33 -8.56 12.30 9.08
CA LEU A 33 -9.83 12.48 9.81
C LEU A 33 -10.04 13.90 10.31
N ARG A 34 -8.97 14.57 10.79
CA ARG A 34 -9.03 15.97 11.21
C ARG A 34 -9.42 16.88 10.06
N GLU A 35 -8.84 16.68 8.88
CA GLU A 35 -9.19 17.43 7.67
C GLU A 35 -10.65 17.19 7.26
N ALA A 36 -11.12 15.94 7.28
CA ALA A 36 -12.51 15.61 6.99
C ALA A 36 -13.50 16.32 7.93
N ALA A 37 -13.17 16.36 9.23
CA ALA A 37 -13.97 17.02 10.25
C ALA A 37 -14.00 18.54 10.05
N LEU A 38 -12.84 19.16 9.78
CA LEU A 38 -12.72 20.60 9.52
C LEU A 38 -13.56 21.01 8.30
N ARG A 39 -13.43 20.28 7.20
CA ARG A 39 -14.22 20.44 5.98
C ARG A 39 -15.72 20.33 6.22
N SER A 40 -16.12 19.34 7.00
CA SER A 40 -17.53 19.14 7.36
C SER A 40 -18.07 20.33 8.19
N ALA A 41 -17.28 20.85 9.12
CA ALA A 41 -17.63 22.04 9.91
C ALA A 41 -17.77 23.30 9.04
N GLN A 42 -17.00 23.39 7.95
CA GLN A 42 -17.07 24.46 6.94
C GLN A 42 -18.20 24.26 5.91
N ARG A 43 -19.05 23.24 6.06
CA ARG A 43 -20.11 22.86 5.11
C ARG A 43 -19.60 22.39 3.75
N GLU A 44 -18.37 21.91 3.69
CA GLU A 44 -17.74 21.33 2.49
C GLU A 44 -17.26 19.89 2.75
N PRO A 45 -18.14 18.95 3.18
CA PRO A 45 -17.72 17.61 3.53
C PRO A 45 -17.05 16.89 2.34
N PRO A 46 -16.19 15.87 2.61
CA PRO A 46 -15.64 15.01 1.58
C PRO A 46 -16.69 14.53 0.58
N LYS A 47 -16.40 14.68 -0.71
CA LYS A 47 -17.37 14.43 -1.80
C LYS A 47 -17.75 12.95 -1.95
N ASP A 48 -16.81 12.07 -1.65
CA ASP A 48 -16.94 10.62 -1.82
C ASP A 48 -16.00 9.87 -0.85
N ARG A 49 -16.10 8.54 -0.83
CA ARG A 49 -15.22 7.69 -0.01
C ARG A 49 -13.76 7.71 -0.47
N LEU A 50 -13.49 7.92 -1.76
CA LEU A 50 -12.13 7.93 -2.32
C LEU A 50 -11.34 9.16 -1.87
N TRP A 51 -12.02 10.25 -1.54
CA TRP A 51 -11.39 11.44 -0.96
C TRP A 51 -10.50 11.08 0.23
N PHE A 52 -10.97 10.21 1.14
CA PHE A 52 -10.20 9.80 2.31
C PHE A 52 -8.90 9.11 1.92
N PHE A 53 -8.96 8.21 0.95
CA PHE A 53 -7.78 7.47 0.49
C PHE A 53 -6.83 8.34 -0.35
N ARG A 54 -7.33 9.31 -1.11
CA ARG A 54 -6.50 10.29 -1.83
C ARG A 54 -5.74 11.20 -0.85
N ASP A 55 -6.44 11.73 0.15
CA ASP A 55 -5.84 12.59 1.18
C ASP A 55 -4.83 11.80 2.02
N ALA A 56 -5.20 10.59 2.48
CA ALA A 56 -4.30 9.70 3.21
C ALA A 56 -3.07 9.32 2.38
N ARG A 57 -3.23 9.02 1.09
CA ARG A 57 -2.10 8.72 0.18
C ARG A 57 -1.14 9.90 0.16
N SER A 58 -1.63 11.12 -0.10
CA SER A 58 -0.78 12.31 -0.15
C SER A 58 0.01 12.50 1.15
N ARG A 59 -0.62 12.29 2.30
CA ARG A 59 0.05 12.41 3.61
C ARG A 59 1.10 11.32 3.84
N CYS A 60 0.79 10.07 3.48
CA CYS A 60 1.73 8.97 3.60
C CYS A 60 2.98 9.17 2.73
N LEU A 61 2.83 9.77 1.55
CA LEU A 61 3.96 10.10 0.69
C LEU A 61 4.89 11.11 1.37
N VAL A 62 4.34 12.18 1.94
CA VAL A 62 5.13 13.20 2.66
C VAL A 62 5.86 12.59 3.86
N VAL A 63 5.16 11.84 4.71
CA VAL A 63 5.74 11.20 5.91
C VAL A 63 6.77 10.10 5.54
N GLY A 64 6.62 9.49 4.37
CA GLY A 64 7.58 8.55 3.79
C GLY A 64 8.84 9.25 3.27
N GLU A 65 8.70 10.45 2.72
CA GLU A 65 9.81 11.25 2.18
C GLU A 65 10.69 11.91 3.25
N GLU A 66 10.15 12.13 4.45
CA GLU A 66 10.88 12.69 5.61
C GLU A 66 11.92 11.72 6.22
N GLY A 67 12.04 10.49 5.71
CA GLY A 67 13.12 9.55 6.03
C GLY A 67 14.33 9.69 5.09
N LEU A 68 15.50 9.20 5.53
CA LEU A 68 16.67 9.01 4.66
C LEU A 68 16.22 8.18 3.43
N GLN A 69 16.18 8.84 2.27
CA GLN A 69 15.93 8.18 1.00
C GLN A 69 17.02 7.12 0.83
N PRO A 70 16.69 5.82 0.74
CA PRO A 70 17.64 4.89 0.16
C PRO A 70 17.90 5.41 -1.26
N GLU A 71 19.17 5.52 -1.68
CA GLU A 71 19.48 5.67 -3.09
C GLU A 71 18.59 4.72 -3.89
N ALA A 72 18.17 5.14 -5.10
CA ALA A 72 17.35 4.34 -6.00
C ALA A 72 18.12 3.09 -6.46
N ILE A 73 18.33 2.15 -5.55
CA ILE A 73 18.87 0.83 -5.78
C ILE A 73 17.80 0.13 -6.58
N LYS A 74 18.18 -0.33 -7.76
CA LYS A 74 17.32 -1.18 -8.57
C LYS A 74 16.94 -2.39 -7.71
N LEU A 75 15.69 -2.44 -7.30
CA LEU A 75 15.17 -3.56 -6.50
C LEU A 75 15.32 -4.84 -7.31
N GLU A 76 15.90 -5.86 -6.69
CA GLU A 76 16.02 -7.19 -7.27
C GLU A 76 14.61 -7.75 -7.57
N GLU A 77 14.48 -8.38 -8.73
CA GLU A 77 13.23 -8.99 -9.19
C GLU A 77 13.47 -10.48 -9.46
N SER A 78 12.54 -11.33 -9.04
CA SER A 78 12.54 -12.76 -9.36
C SER A 78 11.18 -13.17 -9.85
N ASP A 79 11.10 -14.09 -10.82
CA ASP A 79 9.82 -14.62 -11.25
C ASP A 79 9.13 -15.36 -10.11
N VAL A 80 7.82 -15.15 -9.98
CA VAL A 80 7.00 -15.69 -8.88
C VAL A 80 7.05 -17.22 -8.92
N SER A 81 7.56 -17.81 -7.84
CA SER A 81 7.78 -19.25 -7.73
C SER A 81 6.46 -19.98 -7.41
N PRO A 82 6.20 -21.17 -7.98
CA PRO A 82 5.11 -22.04 -7.54
C PRO A 82 5.19 -22.42 -6.05
N HIS A 83 6.38 -22.39 -5.45
CA HIS A 83 6.62 -22.71 -4.04
C HIS A 83 6.43 -21.52 -3.08
N ALA A 84 6.18 -20.32 -3.63
CA ALA A 84 6.00 -19.10 -2.84
C ALA A 84 4.95 -19.22 -1.71
N PRO A 85 3.80 -19.90 -1.88
CA PRO A 85 2.83 -20.04 -0.80
C PRO A 85 3.40 -20.68 0.47
N GLY A 86 4.30 -21.67 0.32
CA GLY A 86 4.96 -22.33 1.45
C GLY A 86 5.95 -21.43 2.19
N GLN A 87 6.63 -20.53 1.47
CA GLN A 87 7.51 -19.52 2.06
C GLN A 87 6.69 -18.42 2.76
N VAL A 88 5.62 -17.94 2.11
CA VAL A 88 4.73 -16.89 2.66
C VAL A 88 4.07 -17.34 3.96
N ALA A 89 3.72 -18.62 4.09
CA ALA A 89 3.13 -19.18 5.31
C ALA A 89 4.06 -19.08 6.54
N GLN A 90 5.36 -18.86 6.35
CA GLN A 90 6.35 -18.71 7.41
C GLN A 90 6.59 -17.26 7.81
N LEU A 91 6.01 -16.29 7.08
CA LEU A 91 6.19 -14.87 7.34
C LEU A 91 5.21 -14.34 8.37
N ASN A 92 5.68 -13.34 9.11
CA ASN A 92 4.82 -12.52 9.94
C ASN A 92 3.94 -11.61 9.06
N PRO A 93 2.65 -11.38 9.40
CA PRO A 93 1.76 -10.51 8.61
C PRO A 93 2.29 -9.08 8.43
N GLU A 94 3.04 -8.54 9.39
CA GLU A 94 3.65 -7.20 9.32
C GLU A 94 4.67 -7.08 8.18
N GLN A 95 5.24 -8.20 7.73
CA GLN A 95 6.24 -8.22 6.66
C GLN A 95 5.69 -7.64 5.35
N LEU A 96 4.39 -7.80 5.09
CA LEU A 96 3.75 -7.21 3.92
C LEU A 96 3.81 -5.68 3.95
N ALA A 97 3.57 -5.06 5.11
CA ALA A 97 3.61 -3.60 5.24
C ALA A 97 5.03 -3.05 5.03
N ILE A 98 6.05 -3.74 5.56
CA ILE A 98 7.46 -3.40 5.35
C ILE A 98 7.82 -3.47 3.86
N TRP A 99 7.40 -4.54 3.18
CA TRP A 99 7.70 -4.75 1.77
C TRP A 99 6.94 -3.80 0.85
N VAL A 100 5.68 -3.49 1.14
CA VAL A 100 4.91 -2.50 0.39
C VAL A 100 5.52 -1.11 0.55
N SER A 101 5.89 -0.70 1.78
CA SER A 101 6.40 0.65 2.04
C SER A 101 7.78 0.91 1.41
N ALA A 102 8.57 -0.14 1.21
CA ALA A 102 9.88 -0.10 0.55
C ALA A 102 9.80 0.03 -0.98
N ALA A 103 8.63 -0.18 -1.60
CA ALA A 103 8.48 -0.04 -3.04
C ALA A 103 8.49 1.43 -3.49
N PRO A 104 8.98 1.74 -4.71
CA PRO A 104 8.90 3.08 -5.28
C PRO A 104 7.46 3.47 -5.64
N GLU A 105 7.19 4.78 -5.77
CA GLU A 105 5.95 5.26 -6.38
C GLU A 105 6.01 5.13 -7.92
N PRO A 106 4.89 4.84 -8.61
CA PRO A 106 3.52 4.64 -8.09
C PRO A 106 3.24 3.21 -7.58
N GLN A 107 4.23 2.32 -7.58
CA GLN A 107 4.06 0.90 -7.27
C GLN A 107 3.63 0.65 -5.82
N ARG A 108 4.21 1.36 -4.84
CA ARG A 108 3.80 1.28 -3.44
C ARG A 108 2.31 1.57 -3.24
N SER A 109 1.84 2.70 -3.76
CA SER A 109 0.41 3.05 -3.73
C SER A 109 -0.46 1.99 -4.42
N ALA A 110 -0.02 1.44 -5.56
CA ALA A 110 -0.74 0.38 -6.25
C ALA A 110 -0.85 -0.90 -5.43
N LEU A 111 0.25 -1.35 -4.81
CA LEU A 111 0.27 -2.53 -3.95
C LEU A 111 -0.61 -2.33 -2.70
N ALA A 112 -0.47 -1.20 -2.01
CA ALA A 112 -1.25 -0.87 -0.83
C ALA A 112 -2.76 -0.84 -1.11
N ALA A 113 -3.18 -0.19 -2.20
CA ALA A 113 -4.60 -0.12 -2.59
C ALA A 113 -5.15 -1.47 -3.07
N TYR A 114 -4.39 -2.22 -3.87
CA TYR A 114 -4.85 -3.48 -4.45
C TYR A 114 -5.04 -4.57 -3.40
N TYR A 115 -4.07 -4.75 -2.51
CA TYR A 115 -4.14 -5.80 -1.48
C TYR A 115 -5.04 -5.45 -0.28
N LEU A 116 -5.56 -4.23 -0.22
CA LEU A 116 -6.61 -3.86 0.73
C LEU A 116 -7.96 -4.50 0.41
N ASP A 117 -8.17 -4.89 -0.86
CA ASP A 117 -9.40 -5.50 -1.38
C ASP A 117 -10.67 -4.67 -1.09
N GLU A 118 -10.52 -3.34 -1.09
CA GLU A 118 -11.58 -2.38 -0.72
C GLU A 118 -12.15 -1.61 -1.94
N PHE A 119 -11.49 -1.70 -3.10
CA PHE A 119 -11.80 -0.91 -4.29
C PHE A 119 -12.22 -1.77 -5.46
N THR A 120 -13.22 -1.31 -6.20
CA THR A 120 -13.46 -1.82 -7.56
C THR A 120 -12.28 -1.49 -8.47
N PRO A 121 -12.08 -2.23 -9.59
CA PRO A 121 -11.03 -1.90 -10.54
C PRO A 121 -11.06 -0.45 -11.03
N HIS A 122 -12.26 0.10 -11.27
CA HIS A 122 -12.43 1.49 -11.70
C HIS A 122 -12.01 2.49 -10.61
N GLU A 123 -12.43 2.27 -9.37
CA GLU A 123 -12.05 3.13 -8.24
C GLU A 123 -10.55 3.10 -8.00
N LEU A 124 -9.90 1.95 -8.17
CA LEU A 124 -8.46 1.82 -7.98
C LEU A 124 -7.67 2.62 -9.03
N LEU A 125 -8.07 2.55 -10.31
CA LEU A 125 -7.48 3.38 -11.37
C LEU A 125 -7.71 4.88 -11.11
N THR A 126 -8.90 5.25 -10.64
CA THR A 126 -9.26 6.65 -10.33
C THR A 126 -8.53 7.17 -9.08
N LEU A 127 -8.30 6.32 -8.08
CA LEU A 127 -7.58 6.66 -6.85
C LEU A 127 -6.10 6.93 -7.13
N LEU A 128 -5.50 6.12 -8.01
CA LEU A 128 -4.07 6.13 -8.27
C LEU A 128 -3.67 7.00 -9.46
N ASP A 129 -4.65 7.46 -10.25
CA ASP A 129 -4.42 8.19 -11.51
C ASP A 129 -3.53 7.40 -12.48
N LEU A 130 -3.85 6.11 -12.66
CA LEU A 130 -3.12 5.18 -13.51
C LEU A 130 -4.00 4.61 -14.61
N SER A 131 -3.40 4.31 -15.76
CA SER A 131 -4.02 3.44 -16.76
C SER A 131 -4.01 1.97 -16.31
N PRO A 132 -4.88 1.11 -16.89
CA PRO A 132 -4.86 -0.33 -16.61
C PRO A 132 -3.49 -0.98 -16.85
N SER A 133 -2.74 -0.52 -17.87
CA SER A 133 -1.41 -1.06 -18.18
C SER A 133 -0.37 -0.69 -17.13
N GLU A 134 -0.40 0.54 -16.63
CA GLU A 134 0.51 1.01 -15.59
C GLU A 134 0.26 0.30 -14.27
N LEU A 135 -1.01 0.16 -13.88
CA LEU A 135 -1.41 -0.61 -12.71
C LEU A 135 -0.91 -2.06 -12.81
N ALA A 136 -1.17 -2.73 -13.95
CA ALA A 136 -0.76 -4.12 -14.14
C ALA A 136 0.77 -4.27 -14.05
N LYS A 137 1.54 -3.36 -14.65
CA LYS A 137 3.00 -3.35 -14.60
C LYS A 137 3.51 -3.11 -13.17
N ALA A 138 2.94 -2.15 -12.45
CA ALA A 138 3.29 -1.84 -11.07
C ALA A 138 3.11 -3.06 -10.16
N LEU A 139 1.93 -3.69 -10.24
CA LEU A 139 1.61 -4.90 -9.47
C LEU A 139 2.49 -6.10 -9.86
N ALA A 140 2.72 -6.32 -11.16
CA ALA A 140 3.55 -7.42 -11.64
C ALA A 140 5.00 -7.29 -11.14
N ARG A 141 5.60 -6.11 -11.26
CA ARG A 141 6.95 -5.85 -10.72
C ARG A 141 6.99 -6.01 -9.20
N GLY A 142 5.95 -5.54 -8.49
CA GLY A 142 5.93 -5.58 -7.03
C GLY A 142 5.92 -7.02 -6.52
N ARG A 143 5.12 -7.89 -7.16
CA ARG A 143 5.12 -9.33 -6.87
C ARG A 143 6.47 -10.00 -7.15
N ARG A 144 7.19 -9.59 -8.20
CA ARG A 144 8.55 -10.10 -8.47
C ARG A 144 9.57 -9.66 -7.43
N GLN A 145 9.45 -8.43 -6.92
CA GLN A 145 10.28 -7.94 -5.83
C GLN A 145 9.98 -8.69 -4.53
N PHE A 146 8.70 -8.92 -4.21
CA PHE A 146 8.30 -9.75 -3.08
C PHE A 146 8.87 -11.16 -3.19
N GLN A 147 8.90 -11.75 -4.40
CA GLN A 147 9.54 -13.04 -4.60
C GLN A 147 11.05 -13.00 -4.35
N ALA A 148 11.74 -11.97 -4.84
CA ALA A 148 13.18 -11.82 -4.58
C ALA A 148 13.47 -11.73 -3.08
N TRP A 149 12.66 -10.97 -2.34
CA TRP A 149 12.75 -10.87 -0.88
C TRP A 149 12.36 -12.15 -0.16
N LEU A 150 11.34 -12.88 -0.62
CA LEU A 150 11.00 -14.22 -0.12
C LEU A 150 12.20 -15.16 -0.24
N ASN A 151 12.82 -15.22 -1.41
CA ASN A 151 13.99 -16.08 -1.66
C ASN A 151 15.16 -15.73 -0.73
N ALA A 152 15.35 -14.44 -0.42
CA ALA A 152 16.40 -13.98 0.48
C ALA A 152 16.10 -14.21 1.97
N THR A 153 14.82 -14.09 2.38
CA THR A 153 14.39 -14.17 3.78
C THR A 153 14.10 -15.61 4.22
N THR A 154 13.58 -16.42 3.29
CA THR A 154 13.20 -17.81 3.51
C THR A 154 13.67 -18.61 2.30
N PRO A 155 14.92 -19.12 2.29
CA PRO A 155 15.41 -19.93 1.18
C PRO A 155 14.42 -21.07 0.91
N ALA A 156 14.07 -21.29 -0.36
CA ALA A 156 13.32 -22.49 -0.70
C ALA A 156 14.19 -23.69 -0.33
N ASP A 157 13.66 -24.64 0.45
CA ASP A 157 14.34 -25.91 0.65
C ASP A 157 14.51 -26.55 -0.74
N VAL A 158 15.75 -26.55 -1.22
CA VAL A 158 16.12 -27.18 -2.48
C VAL A 158 16.13 -28.68 -2.21
N TYR A 159 14.95 -29.30 -2.19
CA TYR A 159 14.87 -30.74 -2.35
C TYR A 159 15.12 -31.01 -3.84
N GLU A 160 16.38 -31.26 -4.18
CA GLU A 160 16.77 -31.93 -5.43
C GLU A 160 16.04 -33.28 -5.47
N GLU A 161 15.11 -33.46 -6.40
CA GLU A 161 14.66 -34.78 -6.86
C GLU A 161 15.53 -35.27 -8.02
#